data_AF-A0A1M3PMZ2-F1
#
_entry.id   AF-A0A1M3PMZ2-F1
#
_cell.length_a   1.000
_cell.length_b   1.000
_cell.length_c   1.000
_cell.angle_alpha   90.00
_cell.angle_beta   90.00
_cell.angle_gamma   90.00
#
_symmetry.space_group_name_H-M   'P 1'
#
loop_
_entity.id
_entity.type
_entity.pdbx_description
1 polymer ?
#
loop_
_entity_poly.entity_id
_entity_poly.type
_entity_poly.pdbx_seq_one_letter_code
_entity_poly.pdbx_strand_id
1 'polypeptide(L)'
;MAAVEGLDLTNIKEMTPQEVDANLAKVWSWRGNLYEMYANSLMLDYAPELSKLHRWGSDFFGRPKMENIILLSSQNIHSYMMLGWETGIHNEFATLLRNGMSVEQTMELVMFSQLYAGMRGLGHVFRAVGETLPQYGEPPVALPLPEGWAPDPEAFKCGLDFTTRRMTKADIDNLTAWYEKTIGYLPNSIRFGLKYHPEFVKVNRGKWEVAIRTLPKQFAPFLMLRHHTITGSVEGLREAALLAKAWGITQKLIVQGVTGSAMYFTGFEGLYAAFEALDDILDEEEARI
;
A
#
# COMPACT_ATOMS: atom_id res chain seq x y z
N MET A 1 1.53 -0.75 -29.32
CA MET A 1 2.40 -0.77 -28.12
C MET A 1 3.44 -1.85 -28.35
N ALA A 2 4.73 -1.56 -28.19
CA ALA A 2 5.80 -2.54 -28.42
C ALA A 2 5.76 -3.69 -27.37
N ALA A 3 6.62 -4.69 -27.54
CA ALA A 3 6.77 -5.77 -26.57
C ALA A 3 7.11 -5.21 -25.17
N VAL A 4 6.34 -5.59 -24.15
CA VAL A 4 6.56 -5.19 -22.76
C VAL A 4 7.16 -6.36 -22.01
N GLU A 5 8.39 -6.18 -21.52
CA GLU A 5 9.15 -7.22 -20.84
C GLU A 5 9.19 -8.55 -21.59
N GLY A 6 9.21 -8.55 -22.92
CA GLY A 6 9.23 -9.77 -23.73
C GLY A 6 7.86 -10.29 -24.17
N LEU A 7 6.74 -9.80 -23.61
CA LEU A 7 5.40 -10.13 -24.12
C LEU A 7 4.97 -9.18 -25.25
N ASP A 8 4.47 -9.74 -26.36
CA ASP A 8 3.88 -9.00 -27.48
C ASP A 8 2.43 -8.63 -27.15
N LEU A 9 2.24 -7.40 -26.68
CA LEU A 9 0.92 -6.84 -26.38
C LEU A 9 0.16 -6.35 -27.62
N THR A 10 0.75 -6.42 -28.82
CA THR A 10 0.02 -6.11 -30.07
C THR A 10 -0.82 -7.28 -30.56
N ASN A 11 -0.45 -8.51 -30.19
CA ASN A 11 -1.19 -9.73 -30.50
C ASN A 11 -1.58 -10.45 -29.20
N ILE A 12 -2.69 -10.03 -28.60
CA ILE A 12 -3.16 -10.56 -27.32
C ILE A 12 -3.60 -12.04 -27.44
N LYS A 13 -4.04 -12.47 -28.62
CA LYS A 13 -4.67 -13.78 -28.83
C LYS A 13 -3.70 -14.94 -28.96
N GLU A 14 -2.44 -14.66 -29.26
CA GLU A 14 -1.43 -15.68 -29.47
C GLU A 14 -0.27 -15.45 -28.52
N MET A 15 0.29 -16.52 -27.95
CA MET A 15 1.50 -16.46 -27.13
C MET A 15 2.45 -17.56 -27.60
N THR A 16 3.63 -17.17 -28.07
CA THR A 16 4.62 -18.12 -28.57
C THR A 16 5.54 -18.57 -27.42
N PRO A 17 6.13 -19.79 -27.49
CA PRO A 17 7.14 -20.21 -26.51
C PRO A 17 8.32 -19.22 -26.39
N GLN A 18 8.76 -18.65 -27.52
CA GLN A 18 9.84 -17.65 -27.54
C GLN A 18 9.48 -16.39 -26.77
N GLU A 19 8.20 -15.99 -26.83
CA GLU A 19 7.68 -14.85 -26.10
C GLU A 19 7.66 -15.12 -24.58
N VAL A 20 7.24 -16.31 -24.17
CA VAL A 20 7.27 -16.74 -22.76
C VAL A 20 8.71 -16.77 -22.25
N ASP A 21 9.63 -17.39 -22.99
CA ASP A 21 11.05 -17.47 -22.64
C ASP A 21 11.67 -16.08 -22.51
N ALA A 22 11.37 -15.17 -23.45
CA ALA A 22 11.82 -13.79 -23.39
C ALA A 22 11.26 -13.07 -22.16
N ASN A 23 9.99 -13.32 -21.80
CA ASN A 23 9.38 -12.74 -20.61
C ASN A 23 10.01 -13.23 -19.32
N LEU A 24 10.12 -14.54 -19.15
CA LEU A 24 10.72 -15.15 -17.97
C LEU A 24 12.18 -14.71 -17.82
N ALA A 25 12.98 -14.74 -18.89
CA ALA A 25 14.36 -14.28 -18.87
C ALA A 25 14.46 -12.80 -18.42
N LYS A 26 13.57 -11.95 -18.92
CA LYS A 26 13.56 -10.52 -18.58
C LYS A 26 13.13 -10.27 -17.13
N VAL A 27 12.10 -10.94 -16.64
CA VAL A 27 11.57 -10.71 -15.29
C VAL A 27 12.48 -11.33 -14.23
N TRP A 28 12.99 -12.54 -14.48
CA TRP A 28 13.89 -13.23 -13.55
C TRP A 28 15.20 -12.50 -13.35
N SER A 29 15.69 -11.74 -14.35
CA SER A 29 16.96 -11.03 -14.26
C SER A 29 17.01 -10.01 -13.13
N TRP A 30 15.86 -9.50 -12.68
CA TRP A 30 15.78 -8.52 -11.60
C TRP A 30 14.91 -8.97 -10.44
N ARG A 31 13.84 -9.75 -10.68
CA ARG A 31 12.86 -10.18 -9.68
C ARG A 31 13.18 -11.52 -9.03
N GLY A 32 14.01 -12.33 -9.67
CA GLY A 32 14.13 -13.76 -9.38
C GLY A 32 12.95 -14.57 -9.95
N ASN A 33 13.05 -15.89 -9.82
CA ASN A 33 12.10 -16.84 -10.42
C ASN A 33 10.87 -17.12 -9.54
N LEU A 34 10.99 -16.98 -8.21
CA LEU A 34 10.00 -17.48 -7.26
C LEU A 34 8.60 -16.92 -7.50
N TYR A 35 8.44 -15.61 -7.74
CA TYR A 35 7.11 -15.04 -7.95
C TYR A 35 6.47 -15.54 -9.26
N GLU A 36 7.25 -15.57 -10.34
CA GLU A 36 6.76 -15.98 -11.66
C GLU A 36 6.40 -17.46 -11.71
N MET A 37 7.17 -18.31 -11.02
CA MET A 37 6.89 -19.76 -10.94
C MET A 37 5.56 -20.08 -10.24
N TYR A 38 5.03 -19.17 -9.43
CA TYR A 38 3.78 -19.37 -8.69
C TYR A 38 2.62 -18.56 -9.29
N ALA A 39 2.73 -17.23 -9.27
CA ALA A 39 1.59 -16.34 -9.51
C ALA A 39 1.25 -16.19 -11.00
N ASN A 40 2.28 -16.09 -11.83
CA ASN A 40 2.14 -15.74 -13.24
C ASN A 40 2.21 -16.96 -14.16
N SER A 41 2.90 -18.03 -13.76
CA SER A 41 3.00 -19.28 -14.52
C SER A 41 1.63 -19.84 -14.90
N LEU A 42 0.66 -19.83 -13.98
CA LEU A 42 -0.70 -20.27 -14.29
C LEU A 42 -1.34 -19.46 -15.42
N MET A 43 -1.17 -18.14 -15.43
CA MET A 43 -1.69 -17.30 -16.52
C MET A 43 -0.91 -17.53 -17.82
N LEU A 44 0.41 -17.64 -17.76
CA LEU A 44 1.25 -17.87 -18.94
C LEU A 44 0.96 -19.23 -19.60
N ASP A 45 0.81 -20.29 -18.79
CA ASP A 45 0.67 -21.66 -19.29
C ASP A 45 -0.77 -21.99 -19.73
N TYR A 46 -1.78 -21.42 -19.05
CA TYR A 46 -3.18 -21.83 -19.23
C TYR A 46 -4.12 -20.71 -19.71
N ALA A 47 -3.71 -19.45 -19.65
CA ALA A 47 -4.54 -18.31 -20.03
C ALA A 47 -3.72 -17.16 -20.65
N PRO A 48 -3.03 -17.40 -21.78
CA PRO A 48 -2.07 -16.46 -22.35
C PRO A 48 -2.66 -15.07 -22.65
N GLU A 49 -3.89 -15.00 -23.15
CA GLU A 49 -4.58 -13.73 -23.38
C GLU A 49 -4.75 -12.93 -22.07
N LEU A 50 -5.14 -13.63 -20.99
CA LEU A 50 -5.29 -13.04 -19.67
C LEU A 50 -3.94 -12.60 -19.11
N SER A 51 -2.87 -13.36 -19.31
CA SER A 51 -1.52 -12.98 -18.90
C SER A 51 -1.06 -11.67 -19.56
N LYS A 52 -1.30 -11.52 -20.87
CA LYS A 52 -0.99 -10.30 -21.61
C LYS A 52 -1.84 -9.11 -21.14
N LEU A 53 -3.13 -9.31 -20.92
CA LEU A 53 -4.01 -8.27 -20.37
C LEU A 53 -3.63 -7.88 -18.94
N HIS A 54 -3.26 -8.85 -18.11
CA HIS A 54 -2.75 -8.60 -16.76
C HIS A 54 -1.45 -7.77 -16.81
N ARG A 55 -0.54 -8.12 -17.73
CA ARG A 55 0.70 -7.37 -17.94
C ARG A 55 0.41 -5.93 -18.38
N TRP A 56 -0.48 -5.76 -19.35
CA TRP A 56 -0.90 -4.43 -19.79
C TRP A 56 -1.51 -3.63 -18.63
N GLY A 57 -2.41 -4.24 -17.86
CA GLY A 57 -3.00 -3.61 -16.67
C GLY A 57 -1.95 -3.18 -15.65
N SER A 58 -0.90 -3.97 -15.45
CA SER A 58 0.20 -3.63 -14.52
C SER A 58 0.99 -2.39 -14.96
N ASP A 59 1.06 -2.10 -16.26
CA ASP A 59 1.75 -0.92 -16.78
C ASP A 59 1.03 0.38 -16.43
N PHE A 60 -0.30 0.35 -16.21
CA PHE A 60 -1.05 1.54 -15.79
C PHE A 60 -0.62 2.07 -14.41
N PHE A 61 -0.14 1.20 -13.53
CA PHE A 61 0.03 1.53 -12.12
C PHE A 61 1.46 1.52 -11.63
N GLY A 62 2.34 0.73 -12.24
CA GLY A 62 3.68 0.49 -11.71
C GLY A 62 4.83 1.06 -12.55
N ARG A 63 4.68 1.22 -13.86
CA ARG A 63 5.86 1.29 -14.77
C ARG A 63 5.75 2.36 -15.85
N PRO A 64 6.89 2.84 -16.39
CA PRO A 64 8.27 2.49 -16.04
C PRO A 64 8.87 3.32 -14.88
N LYS A 65 8.10 4.26 -14.30
CA LYS A 65 8.64 5.17 -13.28
C LYS A 65 8.89 4.44 -11.96
N MET A 66 10.11 4.55 -11.42
CA MET A 66 10.47 3.88 -10.17
C MET A 66 9.62 4.34 -8.97
N GLU A 67 9.20 5.61 -8.95
CA GLU A 67 8.25 6.13 -7.94
C GLU A 67 6.96 5.29 -7.88
N ASN A 68 6.40 4.94 -9.05
CA ASN A 68 5.17 4.15 -9.15
C ASN A 68 5.40 2.70 -8.70
N ILE A 69 6.57 2.13 -8.99
CA ILE A 69 6.96 0.80 -8.50
C ILE A 69 6.96 0.79 -6.98
N ILE A 70 7.62 1.76 -6.35
CA ILE A 70 7.70 1.87 -4.89
C ILE A 70 6.30 2.00 -4.28
N LEU A 71 5.48 2.92 -4.79
CA LEU A 71 4.14 3.15 -4.28
C LEU A 71 3.27 1.88 -4.39
N LEU A 72 3.22 1.26 -5.56
CA LEU A 72 2.45 0.04 -5.77
C LEU A 72 2.96 -1.11 -4.88
N SER A 73 4.28 -1.28 -4.77
CA SER A 73 4.90 -2.29 -3.91
C SER A 73 4.59 -2.07 -2.44
N SER A 74 4.56 -0.83 -1.96
CA SER A 74 4.15 -0.51 -0.58
C SER A 74 2.69 -0.88 -0.31
N GLN A 75 1.79 -0.66 -1.27
CA GLN A 75 0.41 -1.12 -1.16
C GLN A 75 0.29 -2.66 -1.24
N ASN A 76 1.08 -3.30 -2.10
CA ASN A 76 1.12 -4.74 -2.24
C ASN A 76 1.54 -5.43 -0.95
N ILE A 77 2.66 -5.02 -0.33
CA ILE A 77 3.14 -5.64 0.91
C ILE A 77 2.09 -5.55 2.02
N HIS A 78 1.38 -4.43 2.12
CA HIS A 78 0.27 -4.26 3.07
C HIS A 78 -0.82 -5.32 2.85
N SER A 79 -1.33 -5.45 1.63
CA SER A 79 -2.37 -6.44 1.31
C SER A 79 -1.90 -7.89 1.46
N TYR A 80 -0.66 -8.20 1.06
CA TYR A 80 -0.12 -9.55 1.16
C TYR A 80 0.09 -9.97 2.61
N MET A 81 0.46 -9.04 3.49
CA MET A 81 0.47 -9.29 4.94
C MET A 81 -0.92 -9.62 5.49
N MET A 82 -1.97 -8.92 5.04
CA MET A 82 -3.33 -9.20 5.50
C MET A 82 -3.85 -10.55 5.01
N LEU A 83 -3.60 -10.87 3.74
CA LEU A 83 -4.13 -12.06 3.08
C LEU A 83 -3.26 -13.31 3.31
N GLY A 84 -2.02 -13.12 3.80
CA GLY A 84 -1.08 -14.21 4.08
C GLY A 84 -0.40 -14.76 2.84
N TRP A 85 -0.07 -13.91 1.88
CA TRP A 85 0.64 -14.31 0.68
C TRP A 85 2.16 -14.15 0.83
N GLU A 86 2.82 -15.17 1.36
CA GLU A 86 4.24 -15.15 1.73
C GLU A 86 5.19 -14.93 0.53
N THR A 87 4.92 -15.58 -0.61
CA THR A 87 5.68 -15.35 -1.86
C THR A 87 5.57 -13.89 -2.31
N GLY A 88 4.39 -13.29 -2.17
CA GLY A 88 4.16 -11.88 -2.44
C GLY A 88 4.96 -11.00 -1.51
N ILE A 89 4.94 -11.27 -0.19
CA ILE A 89 5.72 -10.52 0.80
C ILE A 89 7.21 -10.55 0.47
N HIS A 90 7.77 -11.74 0.20
CA HIS A 90 9.16 -11.90 -0.20
C HIS A 90 9.51 -11.05 -1.43
N ASN A 91 8.65 -11.09 -2.45
CA ASN A 91 8.81 -10.30 -3.66
C ASN A 91 8.80 -8.78 -3.39
N GLU A 92 7.89 -8.30 -2.54
CA GLU A 92 7.82 -6.86 -2.26
C GLU A 92 9.02 -6.37 -1.43
N PHE A 93 9.55 -7.18 -0.51
CA PHE A 93 10.82 -6.87 0.15
C PHE A 93 11.95 -6.70 -0.87
N ALA A 94 12.15 -7.67 -1.76
CA ALA A 94 13.16 -7.58 -2.81
C ALA A 94 12.95 -6.37 -3.74
N THR A 95 11.70 -6.07 -4.07
CA THR A 95 11.34 -4.95 -4.95
C THR A 95 11.57 -3.60 -4.28
N LEU A 96 11.14 -3.41 -3.04
CA LEU A 96 11.31 -2.16 -2.30
C LEU A 96 12.80 -1.88 -2.04
N LEU A 97 13.55 -2.87 -1.57
CA LEU A 97 14.98 -2.75 -1.27
C LEU A 97 15.81 -2.40 -2.52
N ARG A 98 15.58 -3.12 -3.63
CA ARG A 98 16.31 -2.86 -4.90
C ARG A 98 16.02 -1.46 -5.45
N ASN A 99 14.85 -0.90 -5.17
CA ASN A 99 14.43 0.42 -5.66
C ASN A 99 14.61 1.53 -4.62
N GLY A 100 15.44 1.31 -3.59
CA GLY A 100 15.96 2.39 -2.75
C GLY A 100 15.36 2.50 -1.36
N MET A 101 14.36 1.68 -1.01
CA MET A 101 13.83 1.66 0.35
C MET A 101 14.78 0.90 1.27
N SER A 102 15.12 1.42 2.45
CA SER A 102 15.96 0.70 3.42
C SER A 102 15.19 -0.43 4.11
N VAL A 103 15.90 -1.32 4.82
CA VAL A 103 15.27 -2.31 5.70
C VAL A 103 14.43 -1.61 6.78
N GLU A 104 14.93 -0.53 7.37
CA GLU A 104 14.19 0.24 8.37
C GLU A 104 12.87 0.77 7.80
N GLN A 105 12.91 1.43 6.65
CA GLN A 105 11.72 1.97 5.99
C GLN A 105 10.74 0.85 5.58
N THR A 106 11.23 -0.26 5.06
CA THR A 106 10.39 -1.42 4.72
C THR A 106 9.72 -1.99 5.98
N MET A 107 10.43 -2.02 7.11
CA MET A 107 9.88 -2.44 8.39
C MET A 107 8.85 -1.45 8.96
N GLU A 108 8.96 -0.15 8.68
CA GLU A 108 7.91 0.83 9.01
C GLU A 108 6.59 0.51 8.27
N LEU A 109 6.65 0.13 6.99
CA LEU A 109 5.46 -0.35 6.25
C LEU A 109 4.87 -1.60 6.90
N VAL A 110 5.72 -2.54 7.34
CA VAL A 110 5.29 -3.76 8.03
C VAL A 110 4.63 -3.45 9.36
N MET A 111 5.23 -2.57 10.18
CA MET A 111 4.67 -2.17 11.48
C MET A 111 3.38 -1.39 11.33
N PHE A 112 3.26 -0.52 10.33
CA PHE A 112 1.99 0.14 10.02
C PHE A 112 0.93 -0.87 9.56
N SER A 113 1.29 -1.79 8.68
CA SER A 113 0.38 -2.83 8.17
C SER A 113 -0.06 -3.82 9.27
N GLN A 114 0.76 -4.02 10.29
CA GLN A 114 0.43 -4.83 11.47
C GLN A 114 -0.81 -4.31 12.21
N LEU A 115 -1.09 -3.01 12.16
CA LEU A 115 -2.29 -2.42 12.77
C LEU A 115 -3.59 -3.02 12.21
N TYR A 116 -3.54 -3.52 10.97
CA TYR A 116 -4.66 -4.12 10.27
C TYR A 116 -4.55 -5.64 10.18
N ALA A 117 -3.34 -6.17 9.92
CA ALA A 117 -3.10 -7.60 9.76
C ALA A 117 -2.94 -8.36 11.10
N GLY A 118 -2.79 -7.64 12.21
CA GLY A 118 -2.54 -8.19 13.54
C GLY A 118 -1.24 -9.00 13.63
N MET A 119 -1.12 -9.82 14.68
CA MET A 119 0.06 -10.68 14.88
C MET A 119 0.21 -11.74 13.79
N ARG A 120 -0.89 -12.16 13.16
CA ARG A 120 -0.88 -13.10 12.04
C ARG A 120 -0.06 -12.54 10.86
N GLY A 121 -0.26 -11.26 10.53
CA GLY A 121 0.52 -10.57 9.49
C GLY A 121 2.03 -10.62 9.75
N LEU A 122 2.47 -10.37 10.99
CA LEU A 122 3.88 -10.48 11.35
C LEU A 122 4.42 -11.91 11.21
N GLY A 123 3.60 -12.91 11.55
CA GLY A 123 3.97 -14.31 11.33
C GLY A 123 4.21 -14.64 9.85
N HIS A 124 3.41 -14.07 8.94
CA HIS A 124 3.62 -14.21 7.50
C HIS A 124 4.92 -13.54 7.03
N VAL A 125 5.22 -12.34 7.54
CA VAL A 125 6.49 -11.66 7.23
C VAL A 125 7.69 -12.46 7.73
N PHE A 126 7.63 -12.96 8.97
CA PHE A 126 8.71 -13.77 9.53
C PHE A 126 8.98 -15.02 8.69
N ARG A 127 7.94 -15.72 8.22
CA ARG A 127 8.13 -16.90 7.34
C ARG A 127 8.64 -16.53 5.94
N ALA A 128 8.22 -15.40 5.40
CA ALA A 128 8.61 -14.97 4.06
C ALA A 128 10.07 -14.48 3.97
N VAL A 129 10.56 -13.77 5.00
CA VAL A 129 11.86 -13.06 4.94
C VAL A 129 12.66 -13.09 6.25
N GLY A 130 12.20 -13.76 7.31
CA GLY A 130 12.84 -13.69 8.63
C GLY A 130 14.31 -14.15 8.63
N GLU A 131 14.62 -15.21 7.87
CA GLU A 131 15.99 -15.73 7.75
C GLU A 131 16.90 -14.86 6.86
N THR A 132 16.32 -14.14 5.90
CA THR A 132 17.05 -13.28 4.96
C THR A 132 17.16 -11.84 5.43
N LEU A 133 16.32 -11.41 6.38
CA LEU A 133 16.27 -10.03 6.86
C LEU A 133 17.65 -9.49 7.31
N PRO A 134 18.49 -10.24 8.06
CA PRO A 134 19.81 -9.77 8.47
C PRO A 134 20.83 -9.67 7.33
N GLN A 135 20.52 -10.24 6.15
CA GLN A 135 21.42 -10.30 4.99
C GLN A 135 21.23 -9.09 4.07
N TYR A 136 20.12 -8.36 4.20
CA TYR A 136 19.88 -7.18 3.40
C TYR A 136 20.82 -6.04 3.82
N GLY A 137 21.54 -5.50 2.84
CA GLY A 137 22.43 -4.35 3.01
C GLY A 137 21.75 -3.03 2.66
N GLU A 138 22.58 -2.00 2.53
CA GLU A 138 22.14 -0.68 2.06
C GLU A 138 21.54 -0.77 0.65
N PRO A 139 20.45 -0.02 0.37
CA PRO A 139 19.85 0.01 -0.95
C PRO A 139 20.85 0.53 -2.00
N PRO A 140 20.84 -0.03 -3.23
CA PRO A 140 21.80 0.33 -4.27
C PRO A 140 21.53 1.70 -4.91
N VAL A 141 20.36 2.30 -4.64
CA VAL A 141 19.89 3.56 -5.21
C VAL A 141 19.16 4.37 -4.14
N ALA A 142 19.02 5.68 -4.34
CA ALA A 142 18.18 6.51 -3.49
C ALA A 142 16.69 6.19 -3.73
N LEU A 143 15.87 6.27 -2.67
CA LEU A 143 14.42 6.08 -2.75
C LEU A 143 13.76 7.16 -3.63
N PRO A 144 13.17 6.82 -4.78
CA PRO A 144 12.44 7.76 -5.60
C PRO A 144 11.05 8.00 -5.00
N LEU A 145 10.81 9.22 -4.52
CA LEU A 145 9.55 9.62 -3.92
C LEU A 145 8.87 10.70 -4.79
N PRO A 146 7.52 10.76 -4.78
CA PRO A 146 6.82 11.88 -5.39
C PRO A 146 7.24 13.22 -4.80
N GLU A 147 7.10 14.28 -5.58
CA GLU A 147 7.41 15.64 -5.12
C GLU A 147 6.63 16.00 -3.84
N GLY A 148 7.31 16.65 -2.90
CA GLY A 148 6.73 17.07 -1.62
C GLY A 148 6.58 15.95 -0.57
N TRP A 149 6.90 14.70 -0.89
CA TRP A 149 6.90 13.62 0.09
C TRP A 149 8.17 13.68 0.94
N ALA A 150 7.99 13.83 2.26
CA ALA A 150 9.07 13.93 3.21
C ALA A 150 8.68 13.31 4.56
N PRO A 151 9.64 12.77 5.32
CA PRO A 151 9.39 12.27 6.67
C PRO A 151 8.89 13.40 7.59
N ASP A 152 7.80 13.14 8.30
CA ASP A 152 7.21 14.07 9.27
C ASP A 152 6.45 13.25 10.33
N PRO A 153 7.19 12.63 11.28
CA PRO A 153 6.58 11.85 12.35
C PRO A 153 5.72 12.70 13.31
N GLU A 154 5.98 14.01 13.40
CA GLU A 154 5.21 14.89 14.30
C GLU A 154 3.78 15.11 13.79
N ALA A 155 3.53 15.04 12.47
CA ALA A 155 2.19 15.12 11.91
C ALA A 155 1.22 14.08 12.47
N PHE A 156 1.73 12.92 12.91
CA PHE A 156 0.90 11.87 13.49
C PHE A 156 0.50 12.18 14.93
N LYS A 157 1.28 12.97 15.67
CA LYS A 157 1.07 13.14 17.12
C LYS A 157 -0.15 13.99 17.41
N CYS A 158 -1.09 13.44 18.19
CA CYS A 158 -2.18 14.23 18.77
C CYS A 158 -1.92 14.62 20.21
N GLY A 159 -0.77 14.30 20.81
CA GLY A 159 -0.43 14.76 22.18
C GLY A 159 -1.07 13.92 23.29
N LEU A 160 -1.04 12.59 23.13
CA LEU A 160 -1.46 11.64 24.17
C LEU A 160 -0.45 11.56 25.32
N ASP A 161 -0.95 11.48 26.55
CA ASP A 161 -0.15 11.30 27.77
C ASP A 161 0.13 9.81 28.04
N PHE A 162 1.29 9.31 27.62
CA PHE A 162 1.69 7.92 27.88
C PHE A 162 2.25 7.65 29.28
N THR A 163 2.28 8.64 30.19
CA THR A 163 2.63 8.38 31.61
C THR A 163 1.53 7.61 32.35
N THR A 164 0.32 7.56 31.79
CA THR A 164 -0.80 6.76 32.27
C THR A 164 -1.41 5.91 31.16
N ARG A 165 -1.86 4.70 31.53
CA ARG A 165 -2.58 3.80 30.61
C ARG A 165 -4.02 4.25 30.34
N ARG A 166 -4.59 5.06 31.23
CA ARG A 166 -5.98 5.55 31.10
C ARG A 166 -6.07 6.61 30.03
N MET A 167 -7.19 6.66 29.32
CA MET A 167 -7.52 7.81 28.46
C MET A 167 -7.98 8.97 29.33
N THR A 168 -7.18 10.03 29.38
CA THR A 168 -7.51 11.24 30.15
C THR A 168 -8.47 12.13 29.35
N LYS A 169 -9.09 13.10 30.01
CA LYS A 169 -9.90 14.11 29.31
C LYS A 169 -9.05 14.88 28.28
N ALA A 170 -7.84 15.27 28.65
CA ALA A 170 -6.92 15.98 27.75
C ALA A 170 -6.57 15.13 26.51
N ASP A 171 -6.38 13.81 26.67
CA ASP A 171 -6.15 12.91 25.53
C ASP A 171 -7.33 12.93 24.54
N ILE A 172 -8.57 12.89 25.06
CA ILE A 172 -9.78 12.92 24.23
C ILE A 172 -9.89 14.25 23.50
N ASP A 173 -9.70 15.36 24.21
CA ASP A 173 -9.78 16.71 23.66
C ASP A 173 -8.71 16.90 22.56
N ASN A 174 -7.47 16.48 22.81
CA ASN A 174 -6.39 16.62 21.84
C ASN A 174 -6.57 15.69 20.62
N LEU A 175 -7.01 14.44 20.82
CA LEU A 175 -7.31 13.52 19.74
C LEU A 175 -8.42 14.05 18.84
N THR A 176 -9.50 14.56 19.44
CA THR A 176 -10.64 15.13 18.71
C THR A 176 -10.19 16.36 17.91
N ALA A 177 -9.46 17.28 18.55
CA ALA A 177 -8.94 18.48 17.89
C ALA A 177 -7.99 18.15 16.74
N TRP A 178 -7.15 17.12 16.87
CA TRP A 178 -6.28 16.68 15.79
C TRP A 178 -7.07 16.21 14.56
N TYR A 179 -8.09 15.38 14.74
CA TYR A 179 -8.94 14.90 13.64
C TYR A 179 -9.73 16.03 13.00
N GLU A 180 -10.37 16.88 13.79
CA GLU A 180 -11.15 18.02 13.30
C GLU A 180 -10.26 19.01 12.53
N LYS A 181 -9.05 19.29 13.01
CA LYS A 181 -8.09 20.14 12.30
C LYS A 181 -7.58 19.50 11.01
N THR A 182 -7.34 18.19 11.00
CA THR A 182 -6.65 17.52 9.89
C THR A 182 -7.60 17.12 8.78
N ILE A 183 -8.74 16.51 9.11
CA ILE A 183 -9.69 15.95 8.15
C ILE A 183 -11.12 16.49 8.31
N GLY A 184 -11.35 17.42 9.24
CA GLY A 184 -12.63 18.12 9.39
C GLY A 184 -13.68 17.41 10.25
N TYR A 185 -13.42 16.18 10.73
CA TYR A 185 -14.35 15.44 11.59
C TYR A 185 -13.65 14.36 12.39
N LEU A 186 -14.27 13.93 13.49
CA LEU A 186 -13.87 12.74 14.26
C LEU A 186 -14.56 11.48 13.71
N PRO A 187 -13.81 10.46 13.23
CA PRO A 187 -14.39 9.22 12.69
C PRO A 187 -15.25 8.43 13.69
N ASN A 188 -16.28 7.76 13.21
CA ASN A 188 -17.19 6.94 14.02
C ASN A 188 -16.47 5.76 14.68
N SER A 189 -15.45 5.19 14.02
CA SER A 189 -14.60 4.15 14.61
C SER A 189 -13.94 4.64 15.91
N ILE A 190 -13.44 5.88 15.90
CA ILE A 190 -12.86 6.54 17.07
C ILE A 190 -13.93 6.87 18.10
N ARG A 191 -15.07 7.44 17.70
CA ARG A 191 -16.21 7.74 18.60
C ARG A 191 -16.70 6.48 19.31
N PHE A 192 -16.84 5.37 18.58
CA PHE A 192 -17.23 4.08 19.12
C PHE A 192 -16.19 3.58 20.13
N GLY A 193 -14.91 3.61 19.77
CA GLY A 193 -13.82 3.21 20.66
C GLY A 193 -13.77 4.05 21.94
N LEU A 194 -13.91 5.37 21.84
CA LEU A 194 -13.92 6.26 23.00
C LEU A 194 -15.11 6.00 23.94
N LYS A 195 -16.28 5.66 23.37
CA LYS A 195 -17.49 5.38 24.12
C LYS A 195 -17.40 4.06 24.92
N TYR A 196 -16.82 3.02 24.32
CA TYR A 196 -16.88 1.67 24.88
C TYR A 196 -15.55 1.14 25.43
N HIS A 197 -14.40 1.59 24.91
CA HIS A 197 -13.08 1.16 25.36
C HIS A 197 -11.99 2.21 25.03
N PRO A 198 -11.94 3.34 25.77
CA PRO A 198 -11.07 4.46 25.41
C PRO A 198 -9.56 4.14 25.51
N GLU A 199 -9.15 3.22 26.38
CA GLU A 199 -7.76 2.74 26.43
C GLU A 199 -7.33 1.99 25.16
N PHE A 200 -8.27 1.28 24.50
CA PHE A 200 -7.99 0.66 23.21
C PHE A 200 -7.70 1.72 22.15
N VAL A 201 -8.46 2.82 22.12
CA VAL A 201 -8.19 3.95 21.23
C VAL A 201 -6.82 4.55 21.52
N LYS A 202 -6.48 4.76 22.79
CA LYS A 202 -5.18 5.30 23.20
C LYS A 202 -4.01 4.45 22.71
N VAL A 203 -4.07 3.14 22.92
CA VAL A 203 -3.00 2.23 22.50
C VAL A 203 -2.91 2.13 20.97
N ASN A 204 -4.04 2.02 20.27
CA ASN A 204 -4.00 1.95 18.80
C ASN A 204 -3.49 3.25 18.19
N ARG A 205 -3.94 4.39 18.72
CA ARG A 205 -3.42 5.69 18.28
C ARG A 205 -1.93 5.80 18.57
N GLY A 206 -1.47 5.44 19.77
CA GLY A 206 -0.05 5.46 20.10
C GLY A 206 0.81 4.60 19.17
N LYS A 207 0.33 3.42 18.76
CA LYS A 207 1.03 2.62 17.74
C LYS A 207 1.05 3.29 16.37
N TRP A 208 -0.06 3.88 15.96
CA TRP A 208 -0.17 4.64 14.71
C TRP A 208 0.81 5.83 14.67
N GLU A 209 1.00 6.52 15.80
CA GLU A 209 1.93 7.66 15.95
C GLU A 209 3.41 7.32 15.83
N VAL A 210 3.78 6.05 15.99
CA VAL A 210 5.19 5.63 15.99
C VAL A 210 5.54 4.63 14.90
N ALA A 211 4.55 4.16 14.12
CA ALA A 211 4.75 3.14 13.10
C ALA A 211 5.59 3.64 11.90
N ILE A 212 5.46 4.92 11.55
CA ILE A 212 6.18 5.58 10.46
C ILE A 212 7.00 6.74 11.05
N ARG A 213 8.31 6.75 10.77
CA ARG A 213 9.26 7.73 11.33
C ARG A 213 10.19 8.29 10.26
N THR A 214 10.79 7.40 9.48
CA THR A 214 11.76 7.71 8.43
C THR A 214 11.14 7.68 7.04
N LEU A 215 9.97 7.06 6.88
CA LEU A 215 9.17 7.20 5.67
C LEU A 215 8.36 8.51 5.68
N PRO A 216 8.05 9.05 4.48
CA PRO A 216 7.05 10.10 4.34
C PRO A 216 5.71 9.75 4.99
N LYS A 217 5.11 10.70 5.68
CA LYS A 217 3.82 10.50 6.36
C LYS A 217 2.72 10.05 5.41
N GLN A 218 2.81 10.44 4.14
CA GLN A 218 1.90 10.11 3.05
C GLN A 218 1.73 8.60 2.84
N PHE A 219 2.72 7.78 3.21
CA PHE A 219 2.57 6.32 3.12
C PHE A 219 1.40 5.81 3.97
N ALA A 220 1.11 6.39 5.14
CA ALA A 220 -0.01 5.94 5.98
C ALA A 220 -1.37 5.99 5.25
N PRO A 221 -1.89 7.16 4.82
CA PRO A 221 -3.16 7.20 4.10
C PRO A 221 -3.08 6.45 2.76
N PHE A 222 -1.93 6.40 2.10
CA PHE A 222 -1.78 5.64 0.86
C PHE A 222 -1.97 4.12 1.05
N LEU A 223 -1.46 3.55 2.15
CA LEU A 223 -1.73 2.16 2.53
C LEU A 223 -3.18 1.96 2.96
N MET A 224 -3.76 2.92 3.68
CA MET A 224 -5.16 2.89 4.11
C MET A 224 -6.13 2.87 2.93
N LEU A 225 -5.85 3.60 1.84
CA LEU A 225 -6.66 3.55 0.61
C LEU A 225 -6.79 2.11 0.10
N ARG A 226 -5.69 1.34 0.10
CA ARG A 226 -5.75 -0.08 -0.28
C ARG A 226 -6.55 -0.90 0.71
N HIS A 227 -6.25 -0.75 2.00
CA HIS A 227 -6.94 -1.50 3.05
C HIS A 227 -8.46 -1.37 2.92
N HIS A 228 -8.93 -0.12 2.81
CA HIS A 228 -10.35 0.19 2.79
C HIS A 228 -11.01 -0.11 1.44
N THR A 229 -10.26 -0.09 0.33
CA THR A 229 -10.74 -0.61 -0.96
C THR A 229 -10.98 -2.12 -0.90
N ILE A 230 -10.05 -2.88 -0.29
CA ILE A 230 -10.17 -4.35 -0.16
C ILE A 230 -11.33 -4.73 0.77
N THR A 231 -11.51 -3.99 1.87
CA THR A 231 -12.54 -4.28 2.88
C THR A 231 -13.91 -3.69 2.54
N GLY A 232 -14.01 -2.82 1.53
CA GLY A 232 -15.24 -2.13 1.18
C GLY A 232 -15.69 -1.09 2.22
N SER A 233 -14.75 -0.57 3.03
CA SER A 233 -15.08 0.38 4.10
C SER A 233 -15.20 1.80 3.55
N VAL A 234 -16.45 2.27 3.35
CA VAL A 234 -16.75 3.63 2.87
C VAL A 234 -16.15 4.69 3.79
N GLU A 235 -16.41 4.59 5.10
CA GLU A 235 -15.91 5.57 6.07
C GLU A 235 -14.38 5.57 6.18
N GLY A 236 -13.76 4.39 6.11
CA GLY A 236 -12.30 4.28 6.12
C GLY A 236 -11.64 4.82 4.84
N LEU A 237 -12.26 4.61 3.68
CA LEU A 237 -11.81 5.21 2.42
C LEU A 237 -11.88 6.74 2.49
N ARG A 238 -12.98 7.27 3.02
CA ARG A 238 -13.17 8.72 3.20
C ARG A 238 -12.11 9.31 4.12
N GLU A 239 -11.86 8.67 5.27
CA GLU A 239 -10.81 9.08 6.21
C GLU A 239 -9.43 9.08 5.52
N ALA A 240 -9.09 7.98 4.83
CA ALA A 240 -7.81 7.84 4.14
C ALA A 240 -7.61 8.92 3.06
N ALA A 241 -8.64 9.22 2.26
CA ALA A 241 -8.56 10.22 1.20
C ALA A 241 -8.48 11.65 1.73
N LEU A 242 -9.22 11.99 2.78
CA LEU A 242 -9.12 13.31 3.40
C LEU A 242 -7.76 13.51 4.05
N LEU A 243 -7.23 12.48 4.71
CA LEU A 243 -5.87 12.52 5.26
C LEU A 243 -4.81 12.63 4.15
N ALA A 244 -4.99 11.89 3.05
CA ALA A 244 -4.15 11.99 1.86
C ALA A 244 -4.11 13.43 1.32
N LYS A 245 -5.27 14.07 1.14
CA LYS A 245 -5.37 15.47 0.70
C LYS A 245 -4.72 16.43 1.70
N ALA A 246 -5.00 16.28 2.99
CA ALA A 246 -4.44 17.12 4.04
C ALA A 246 -2.90 17.07 4.09
N TRP A 247 -2.30 15.96 3.64
CA TRP A 247 -0.85 15.76 3.59
C TRP A 247 -0.24 15.89 2.19
N GLY A 248 -0.99 16.45 1.24
CA GLY A 248 -0.48 16.82 -0.08
C GLY A 248 -0.34 15.65 -1.06
N ILE A 249 -1.02 14.51 -0.84
CA ILE A 249 -1.14 13.50 -1.88
C ILE A 249 -2.09 14.04 -2.95
N THR A 250 -1.64 14.00 -4.20
CA THR A 250 -2.43 14.46 -5.34
C THR A 250 -3.64 13.57 -5.57
N GLN A 251 -4.69 14.14 -6.15
CA GLN A 251 -5.91 13.40 -6.49
C GLN A 251 -5.62 12.22 -7.42
N LYS A 252 -4.74 12.44 -8.41
CA LYS A 252 -4.23 11.38 -9.29
C LYS A 252 -3.66 10.18 -8.52
N LEU A 253 -2.83 10.42 -7.50
CA LEU A 253 -2.26 9.33 -6.69
C LEU A 253 -3.32 8.65 -5.81
N ILE A 254 -4.30 9.40 -5.30
CA ILE A 254 -5.44 8.80 -4.57
C ILE A 254 -6.20 7.84 -5.47
N VAL A 255 -6.60 8.28 -6.67
CA VAL A 255 -7.29 7.44 -7.64
C VAL A 255 -6.43 6.24 -8.03
N GLN A 256 -5.15 6.46 -8.33
CA GLN A 256 -4.23 5.38 -8.68
C GLN A 256 -4.12 4.32 -7.58
N GLY A 257 -4.09 4.74 -6.31
CA GLY A 257 -4.07 3.82 -5.16
C GLY A 257 -5.34 2.97 -5.05
N VAL A 258 -6.51 3.55 -5.36
CA VAL A 258 -7.80 2.83 -5.35
C VAL A 258 -7.91 1.90 -6.57
N THR A 259 -7.68 2.41 -7.78
CA THR A 259 -7.80 1.62 -9.01
C THR A 259 -6.74 0.54 -9.12
N GLY A 260 -5.54 0.77 -8.59
CA GLY A 260 -4.51 -0.24 -8.45
C GLY A 260 -4.95 -1.35 -7.48
N SER A 261 -5.61 -1.00 -6.38
CA SER A 261 -6.20 -1.99 -5.46
C SER A 261 -7.31 -2.81 -6.12
N ALA A 262 -8.18 -2.17 -6.89
CA ALA A 262 -9.20 -2.81 -7.69
C ALA A 262 -8.61 -3.80 -8.69
N MET A 263 -7.60 -3.39 -9.47
CA MET A 263 -6.96 -4.24 -10.50
C MET A 263 -6.44 -5.56 -9.93
N TYR A 264 -5.83 -5.54 -8.75
CA TYR A 264 -5.15 -6.72 -8.22
C TYR A 264 -6.00 -7.59 -7.28
N PHE A 265 -7.10 -7.10 -6.71
CA PHE A 265 -7.81 -7.80 -5.62
C PHE A 265 -9.32 -7.88 -5.79
N THR A 266 -9.98 -6.75 -6.05
CA THR A 266 -11.44 -6.65 -5.92
C THR A 266 -12.16 -6.47 -7.25
N GLY A 267 -11.45 -6.24 -8.35
CA GLY A 267 -12.04 -5.85 -9.63
C GLY A 267 -12.93 -4.62 -9.48
N PHE A 268 -14.00 -4.56 -10.26
CA PHE A 268 -14.96 -3.45 -10.21
C PHE A 268 -15.75 -3.38 -8.89
N GLU A 269 -15.84 -4.47 -8.12
CA GLU A 269 -16.61 -4.50 -6.87
C GLU A 269 -16.02 -3.53 -5.83
N GLY A 270 -14.70 -3.40 -5.77
CA GLY A 270 -14.04 -2.45 -4.86
C GLY A 270 -14.33 -0.98 -5.18
N LEU A 271 -14.81 -0.67 -6.39
CA LEU A 271 -15.04 0.70 -6.82
C LEU A 271 -16.38 1.26 -6.34
N TYR A 272 -17.34 0.42 -5.92
CA TYR A 272 -18.62 0.92 -5.38
C TYR A 272 -18.39 1.72 -4.09
N ALA A 273 -17.63 1.16 -3.14
CA ALA A 273 -17.32 1.84 -1.89
C ALA A 273 -16.45 3.09 -2.11
N ALA A 274 -15.55 3.05 -3.10
CA ALA A 274 -14.73 4.19 -3.47
C ALA A 274 -15.55 5.33 -4.07
N PHE A 275 -16.49 5.02 -4.96
CA PHE A 275 -17.38 6.03 -5.52
C PHE A 275 -18.19 6.71 -4.42
N GLU A 276 -18.84 5.93 -3.54
CA GLU A 276 -19.62 6.47 -2.42
C GLU A 276 -18.78 7.34 -1.47
N ALA A 277 -17.52 6.93 -1.21
CA ALA A 277 -16.67 7.64 -0.25
C ALA A 277 -16.03 8.91 -0.81
N LEU A 278 -15.71 8.94 -2.11
CA LEU A 278 -14.73 9.87 -2.69
C LEU A 278 -15.30 10.81 -3.76
N ASP A 279 -16.46 10.51 -4.36
CA ASP A 279 -17.00 11.28 -5.50
C ASP A 279 -17.22 12.76 -5.16
N ASP A 280 -17.64 13.08 -3.94
CA ASP A 280 -17.81 14.47 -3.46
C ASP A 280 -16.50 15.15 -3.02
N ILE A 281 -15.41 14.39 -2.89
CA ILE A 281 -14.10 14.88 -2.43
C ILE A 281 -13.14 15.11 -3.59
N LEU A 282 -13.28 14.34 -4.67
CA LEU A 282 -12.39 14.39 -5.82
C LEU A 282 -12.90 15.40 -6.86
N ASP A 283 -11.98 16.17 -7.40
CA ASP A 283 -12.17 17.02 -8.57
C ASP A 283 -11.83 16.22 -9.83
N GLU A 284 -12.76 16.16 -10.78
CA GLU A 284 -12.61 15.32 -11.97
C GLU A 284 -11.41 15.72 -12.84
N GLU A 285 -11.10 17.01 -12.96
CA GLU A 285 -10.00 17.49 -13.80
C GLU A 285 -8.64 17.13 -13.18
N GLU A 286 -8.51 17.24 -11.86
CA GLU A 286 -7.28 16.88 -11.14
C GLU A 286 -7.07 15.37 -10.97
N ALA A 287 -8.16 14.59 -11.01
CA ALA A 287 -8.15 13.16 -10.71
C ALA A 287 -7.88 12.25 -11.92
N ARG A 288 -8.07 12.75 -13.15
CA ARG A 288 -7.88 11.95 -14.38
C ARG A 288 -6.42 11.48 -14.54
N ILE A 289 -6.24 10.17 -14.75
CA ILE A 289 -4.94 9.50 -14.91
C ILE A 289 -4.45 9.55 -16.35
#